data_AF-A0A3S4Z2M3-F1
#
_entry.id   AF-A0A3S4Z2M3-F1
#
_cell.length_a   1.000
_cell.length_b   1.000
_cell.length_c   1.000
_cell.angle_alpha   90.00
_cell.angle_beta   90.00
_cell.angle_gamma   90.00
#
_symmetry.space_group_name_H-M   'P 1'
#
loop_
_entity.id
_entity.type
_entity.pdbx_description
1 polymer ?
#
loop_
_entity_poly.entity_id
_entity_poly.type
_entity_poly.pdbx_seq_one_letter_code
_entity_poly.pdbx_strand_id
1 'polypeptide(L)'
;MWPNNVVLRTLISTVVLVAAVLALYFAGRANGYRTAQEEAEQEKQEIIGIYQGAALAAEIQYSEKLAEAAAEKQKWFDFAQAQSVKLAAANRALDVKTAQLQEQISHAIKKDGDAFSGIGPDSLREYNRAFGYSDH
;
A
#
# COMPACT_ATOMS: atom_id res chain seq x y z
N MET A 1 71.84 56.64 44.90
CA MET A 1 71.35 55.30 45.33
C MET A 1 70.02 55.06 44.64
N TRP A 2 69.97 54.13 43.68
CA TRP A 2 68.76 53.83 42.91
C TRP A 2 67.75 53.10 43.81
N PRO A 3 66.50 53.60 43.95
CA PRO A 3 65.53 52.96 44.83
C PRO A 3 64.92 51.72 44.15
N ASN A 4 65.29 50.56 44.68
CA ASN A 4 64.48 49.34 44.87
C ASN A 4 63.66 48.77 43.68
N ASN A 5 64.29 47.83 42.97
CA ASN A 5 63.70 46.82 42.06
C ASN A 5 62.58 45.95 42.69
N VAL A 6 62.41 46.00 44.02
CA VAL A 6 61.47 45.16 44.77
C VAL A 6 60.02 45.60 44.57
N VAL A 7 59.74 46.92 44.62
CA VAL A 7 58.38 47.45 44.46
C VAL A 7 57.85 47.20 43.04
N LEU A 8 58.73 47.37 42.04
CA LEU A 8 58.40 47.09 40.64
C LEU A 8 58.13 45.59 40.42
N ARG A 9 58.94 44.69 41.01
CA ARG A 9 58.68 43.24 40.95
C ARG A 9 57.35 42.88 41.60
N THR A 10 57.03 43.43 42.78
CA THR A 10 55.76 43.11 43.45
C THR A 10 54.54 43.57 42.65
N LEU A 11 54.60 44.76 42.04
CA LEU A 11 53.51 45.26 41.19
C LEU A 11 53.32 44.38 39.96
N ILE A 12 54.41 44.01 39.27
CA ILE A 12 54.34 43.12 38.10
C ILE A 12 53.75 41.75 38.50
N SER A 13 54.21 41.16 39.61
CA SER A 13 53.67 39.87 40.08
C SER A 13 52.18 39.95 40.41
N THR A 14 51.70 41.03 41.03
CA THR A 14 50.27 41.20 41.30
C THR A 14 49.44 41.32 40.03
N VAL A 15 49.91 42.06 39.02
CA VAL A 15 49.20 42.20 37.74
C VAL A 15 49.15 40.86 37.00
N VAL A 16 50.23 40.09 37.01
CA VAL A 16 50.27 38.75 36.41
C VAL A 16 49.30 37.80 37.11
N LEU A 17 49.22 37.83 38.44
CA LEU A 17 48.28 37.00 39.20
C LEU A 17 46.83 37.36 38.88
N VAL A 18 46.49 38.66 38.82
CA VAL A 18 45.15 39.11 38.44
C VAL A 18 44.80 38.69 37.01
N ALA A 19 45.74 38.84 36.06
CA ALA A 19 45.55 38.41 34.69
C ALA A 19 45.34 36.87 34.58
N ALA A 20 46.08 36.08 35.35
CA ALA A 20 45.94 34.63 35.39
C ALA A 20 44.56 34.21 35.95
N VAL A 21 44.09 34.85 37.02
CA VAL A 21 42.76 34.58 37.60
C VAL A 21 41.66 34.92 36.61
N LEU A 22 41.75 36.07 35.93
CA LEU A 22 40.78 36.46 34.91
C LEU A 22 40.78 35.49 33.72
N ALA A 23 41.96 35.09 33.24
CA ALA A 23 42.08 34.12 32.15
C ALA A 23 41.43 32.78 32.51
N LEU A 24 41.65 32.26 33.73
CA LEU A 24 41.02 31.04 34.22
C LEU A 24 39.50 31.18 34.33
N TYR A 25 39.00 32.31 34.84
CA TYR A 25 37.56 32.57 34.94
C TYR A 25 36.88 32.59 33.57
N PHE A 26 37.45 33.32 32.59
CA PHE A 26 36.88 33.38 31.24
C PHE A 26 37.00 32.05 30.49
N ALA A 27 38.12 31.33 30.64
CA ALA A 27 38.31 30.01 30.03
C ALA A 27 37.31 28.98 30.59
N GLY A 28 37.11 28.95 31.92
CA GLY A 28 36.13 28.06 32.54
C GLY A 28 34.70 28.37 32.09
N ARG A 29 34.35 29.66 31.99
CA ARG A 29 33.05 30.10 31.48
C ARG A 29 32.84 29.71 30.02
N ALA A 30 33.83 29.94 29.15
CA ALA A 30 33.76 29.57 27.74
C ALA A 30 33.65 28.05 27.52
N ASN A 31 34.41 27.26 28.28
CA ASN A 31 34.32 25.80 28.21
C ASN A 31 32.95 25.29 28.66
N GLY A 32 32.40 25.82 29.75
CA GLY A 32 31.06 25.43 30.22
C GLY A 32 29.96 25.68 29.17
N TYR A 33 30.01 26.82 28.46
CA TYR A 33 29.05 27.08 27.38
C TYR A 33 29.20 26.12 26.19
N ARG A 34 30.42 25.76 25.83
CA ARG A 34 30.67 24.83 24.73
C ARG A 34 30.16 23.42 25.06
N THR A 35 30.46 22.92 26.26
CA THR A 35 29.98 21.60 26.69
C THR A 35 28.45 21.55 26.74
N ALA A 36 27.81 22.59 27.28
CA ALA A 36 26.35 22.66 27.30
C ALA A 36 25.72 22.73 25.89
N GLN A 37 26.39 23.37 24.93
CA GLN A 37 25.95 23.38 23.53
C GLN A 37 26.10 22.03 22.86
N GLU A 38 27.24 21.36 23.07
CA GLU A 38 27.51 20.03 22.51
C GLU A 38 26.51 18.99 23.04
N GLU A 39 26.20 19.02 24.34
CA GLU A 39 25.17 18.16 24.95
C GLU A 39 23.78 18.43 24.36
N ALA A 40 23.39 19.71 24.25
CA ALA A 40 22.09 20.08 23.66
C ALA A 40 21.98 19.71 22.17
N GLU A 41 23.08 19.82 21.42
CA GLU A 41 23.12 19.38 20.01
C GLU A 41 23.01 17.86 19.90
N GLN A 42 23.69 17.10 20.76
CA GLN A 42 23.59 15.63 20.79
C GLN A 42 22.17 15.16 21.11
N GLU A 43 21.54 15.71 22.17
CA GLU A 43 20.15 15.39 22.52
C GLU A 43 19.20 15.70 21.36
N LYS A 44 19.40 16.84 20.69
CA LYS A 44 18.59 17.21 19.53
C LYS A 44 18.78 16.23 18.37
N GLN A 45 20.01 15.81 18.08
CA GLN A 45 20.27 14.85 17.01
C GLN A 45 19.67 13.48 17.31
N GLU A 46 19.73 13.02 18.56
CA GLU A 46 19.09 11.77 19.00
C GLU A 46 17.58 11.83 18.79
N ILE A 47 16.93 12.91 19.24
CA ILE A 47 15.50 13.12 19.06
C ILE A 47 15.14 13.14 17.58
N ILE A 48 15.88 13.88 16.75
CA ILE A 48 15.65 13.92 15.29
C ILE A 48 15.77 12.53 14.68
N GLY A 49 16.78 11.75 15.06
CA GLY A 49 16.99 10.38 14.58
C GLY A 49 15.81 9.47 14.91
N ILE A 50 15.27 9.55 16.14
CA ILE A 50 14.08 8.80 16.55
C ILE A 50 12.87 9.18 15.71
N TYR A 51 12.60 10.49 15.52
CA TYR A 51 11.48 10.95 14.72
C TYR A 51 11.60 10.54 13.26
N GLN A 52 12.79 10.63 12.66
CA GLN A 52 13.02 10.21 11.28
C GLN A 52 12.81 8.70 11.10
N GLY A 53 13.31 7.89 12.03
CA GLY A 53 13.09 6.43 12.00
C GLY A 53 11.61 6.06 12.13
N ALA A 54 10.89 6.72 13.05
CA ALA A 54 9.46 6.51 13.24
C ALA A 54 8.64 6.95 12.02
N ALA A 55 8.98 8.09 11.40
CA ALA A 55 8.32 8.58 10.20
C ALA A 55 8.51 7.62 9.02
N LEU A 56 9.74 7.13 8.80
CA LEU A 56 10.03 6.17 7.73
C LEU A 56 9.27 4.85 7.95
N ALA A 57 9.24 4.34 9.18
CA ALA A 57 8.49 3.12 9.50
C ALA A 57 6.99 3.29 9.26
N ALA A 58 6.42 4.45 9.61
CA ALA A 58 5.01 4.75 9.37
C ALA A 58 4.70 4.84 7.87
N GLU A 59 5.59 5.46 7.08
CA GLU A 59 5.44 5.56 5.62
C GLU A 59 5.51 4.19 4.95
N ILE A 60 6.45 3.33 5.35
CA ILE A 60 6.56 1.95 4.86
C ILE A 60 5.27 1.20 5.16
N GLN A 61 4.81 1.18 6.41
CA GLN A 61 3.59 0.48 6.80
C GLN A 61 2.35 1.00 6.05
N TYR A 62 2.28 2.31 5.82
CA TYR A 62 1.19 2.90 5.05
C TYR A 62 1.24 2.48 3.57
N SER A 63 2.43 2.47 2.98
CA SER A 63 2.64 2.04 1.59
C SER A 63 2.32 0.56 1.38
N GLU A 64 2.67 -0.31 2.33
CA GLU A 64 2.37 -1.74 2.32
C GLU A 64 0.86 -1.97 2.37
N LYS A 65 0.15 -1.30 3.29
CA LYS A 65 -1.32 -1.38 3.37
C LYS A 65 -2.00 -0.87 2.11
N LEU A 66 -1.45 0.18 1.50
CA LEU A 66 -1.97 0.72 0.24
C LEU A 66 -1.79 -0.29 -0.90
N ALA A 67 -0.61 -0.92 -0.98
CA ALA A 67 -0.32 -1.94 -1.99
C ALA A 67 -1.21 -3.18 -1.81
N GLU A 68 -1.43 -3.63 -0.57
CA GLU A 68 -2.32 -4.75 -0.25
C GLU A 68 -3.77 -4.43 -0.65
N ALA A 69 -4.27 -3.24 -0.29
CA ALA A 69 -5.60 -2.80 -0.67
C ALA A 69 -5.76 -2.64 -2.19
N ALA A 70 -4.72 -2.19 -2.89
CA ALA A 70 -4.71 -2.10 -4.34
C ALA A 70 -4.73 -3.49 -5.00
N ALA A 71 -3.93 -4.43 -4.49
CA ALA A 71 -3.91 -5.81 -4.96
C ALA A 71 -5.26 -6.52 -4.75
N GLU A 72 -5.90 -6.29 -3.60
CA GLU A 72 -7.22 -6.84 -3.32
C GLU A 72 -8.29 -6.28 -4.27
N LYS A 73 -8.30 -4.96 -4.49
CA LYS A 73 -9.20 -4.32 -5.47
C LYS A 73 -8.99 -4.88 -6.87
N GLN A 74 -7.74 -5.04 -7.30
CA GLN A 74 -7.43 -5.61 -8.62
C GLN A 74 -7.95 -7.05 -8.74
N LYS A 75 -7.73 -7.87 -7.72
CA LYS A 75 -8.23 -9.25 -7.69
C LYS A 75 -9.75 -9.32 -7.82
N TRP A 76 -10.48 -8.46 -7.09
CA TRP A 76 -11.94 -8.41 -7.19
C TRP A 76 -12.42 -7.91 -8.55
N PHE A 77 -11.72 -6.93 -9.14
CA PHE A 77 -12.02 -6.45 -10.48
C PHE A 77 -11.83 -7.54 -11.54
N ASP A 78 -10.70 -8.23 -11.51
CA ASP A 78 -10.39 -9.32 -12.44
C ASP A 78 -11.38 -10.48 -12.28
N PHE A 79 -11.77 -10.79 -11.05
CA PHE A 79 -12.80 -11.79 -10.78
C PHE A 79 -14.16 -11.37 -11.37
N ALA A 80 -14.59 -10.13 -11.15
CA ALA A 80 -15.85 -9.62 -11.68
C ALA A 80 -15.84 -9.59 -13.22
N GLN A 81 -14.72 -9.20 -13.83
CA GLN A 81 -14.52 -9.23 -15.28
C GLN A 81 -14.66 -10.66 -15.83
N ALA A 82 -13.99 -11.62 -15.20
CA ALA A 82 -14.05 -13.03 -15.60
C ALA A 82 -15.46 -13.61 -15.48
N GLN A 83 -16.19 -13.28 -14.41
CA GLN A 83 -17.58 -13.69 -14.23
C GLN A 83 -18.50 -13.06 -15.28
N SER A 84 -18.30 -11.78 -15.60
CA SER A 84 -19.07 -11.08 -16.64
C SER A 84 -18.87 -11.71 -18.01
N VAL A 85 -17.63 -12.07 -18.36
CA VAL A 85 -17.33 -12.78 -19.62
C VAL A 85 -17.98 -14.16 -19.65
N LYS A 86 -17.90 -14.93 -18.55
CA LYS A 86 -18.55 -16.25 -18.44
C LYS A 86 -20.07 -16.15 -18.57
N LEU A 87 -20.68 -15.15 -17.93
CA LEU A 87 -22.11 -14.91 -18.00
C LEU A 87 -22.54 -14.53 -19.42
N ALA A 88 -21.80 -13.63 -20.09
CA ALA A 88 -22.07 -13.27 -21.47
C ALA A 88 -21.94 -14.48 -22.42
N ALA A 89 -20.95 -15.35 -22.20
CA ALA A 89 -20.80 -16.58 -22.97
C ALA A 89 -21.94 -17.57 -22.73
N ALA A 90 -22.36 -17.74 -21.46
CA ALA A 90 -23.49 -18.59 -21.10
C ALA A 90 -24.81 -18.09 -21.70
N ASN A 91 -25.07 -16.79 -21.64
CA ASN A 91 -26.26 -16.19 -22.24
C ASN A 91 -26.29 -16.38 -23.75
N ARG A 92 -25.16 -16.16 -24.46
CA ARG A 92 -25.09 -16.45 -25.91
C ARG A 92 -25.37 -17.92 -26.23
N ALA A 93 -24.85 -18.85 -25.42
CA ALA A 93 -25.11 -20.28 -25.61
C ALA A 93 -26.59 -20.62 -25.37
N LEU A 94 -27.24 -19.98 -24.40
CA LEU A 94 -28.67 -20.12 -24.14
C LEU A 94 -29.51 -19.54 -25.29
N ASP A 95 -29.15 -18.36 -25.81
CA ASP A 95 -29.85 -17.73 -26.92
C ASP A 95 -29.79 -18.61 -28.18
N VAL A 96 -28.62 -19.15 -28.50
CA VAL A 96 -28.44 -20.07 -29.64
C VAL A 96 -29.29 -21.33 -29.47
N LYS A 97 -29.27 -21.94 -28.28
CA LYS A 97 -30.09 -23.13 -28.00
C LYS A 97 -31.59 -22.84 -28.10
N THR A 98 -32.02 -21.68 -27.60
CA THR A 98 -33.43 -21.27 -27.64
C THR A 98 -33.88 -21.03 -29.08
N ALA A 99 -33.06 -20.36 -29.89
CA ALA A 99 -33.35 -20.15 -31.31
C ALA A 99 -33.43 -21.49 -32.08
N GLN A 100 -32.49 -22.41 -31.83
CA GLN A 100 -32.51 -23.74 -32.44
C GLN A 100 -33.75 -24.56 -32.04
N LEU A 101 -34.14 -24.54 -30.76
CA LEU A 101 -35.36 -25.20 -30.30
C LEU A 101 -36.61 -24.61 -30.94
N GLN A 102 -36.67 -23.28 -31.06
CA GLN A 102 -37.82 -22.61 -31.67
C GLN A 102 -37.94 -22.90 -33.17
N GLU A 103 -36.81 -23.00 -33.87
CA GLU A 103 -36.76 -23.44 -35.26
C GLU A 103 -37.18 -24.90 -35.42
N GLN A 104 -36.70 -25.81 -34.57
CA GLN A 104 -37.10 -27.23 -34.57
C GLN A 104 -38.60 -27.40 -34.33
N ILE A 105 -39.14 -26.73 -33.31
CA ILE A 105 -40.59 -26.75 -33.02
C ILE A 105 -41.38 -26.19 -34.21
N SER A 106 -40.95 -25.08 -34.79
CA SER A 106 -41.63 -24.49 -35.95
C SER A 106 -41.62 -25.43 -37.16
N HIS A 107 -40.49 -26.10 -37.41
CA HIS A 107 -40.37 -27.09 -38.47
C HIS A 107 -41.26 -28.32 -38.23
N ALA A 108 -41.32 -28.83 -36.99
CA ALA A 108 -42.18 -29.95 -36.61
C ALA A 108 -43.66 -29.60 -36.82
N ILE A 109 -44.10 -28.43 -36.37
CA ILE A 109 -45.48 -27.93 -36.57
C ILE A 109 -45.82 -27.82 -38.07
N LYS A 110 -44.89 -27.28 -38.87
CA LYS A 110 -45.11 -27.06 -40.31
C LYS A 110 -45.16 -28.36 -41.11
N LYS A 111 -44.50 -29.42 -40.62
CA LYS A 111 -44.39 -30.72 -41.28
C LYS A 111 -45.52 -31.67 -40.86
N ASP A 112 -45.97 -31.61 -39.60
CA ASP A 112 -47.03 -32.48 -39.07
C ASP A 112 -48.45 -31.91 -39.29
N GLY A 113 -48.60 -30.62 -39.57
CA GLY A 113 -49.90 -30.00 -39.88
C GLY A 113 -50.94 -30.17 -38.77
N ASP A 114 -52.24 -30.23 -39.10
CA ASP A 114 -53.38 -30.37 -38.15
C ASP A 114 -53.33 -31.63 -37.24
N ALA A 115 -52.37 -32.53 -37.43
CA ALA A 115 -52.10 -33.67 -36.55
C ALA A 115 -51.09 -33.36 -35.42
N PHE A 116 -50.59 -32.11 -35.32
CA PHE A 116 -49.66 -31.67 -34.27
C PHE A 116 -50.34 -31.66 -32.89
N SER A 117 -50.32 -32.81 -32.21
CA SER A 117 -50.81 -33.02 -30.84
C SER A 117 -49.67 -33.05 -29.80
N GLY A 118 -48.42 -32.89 -30.24
CA GLY A 118 -47.22 -33.12 -29.41
C GLY A 118 -46.87 -34.60 -29.20
N ILE A 119 -47.62 -35.52 -29.81
CA ILE A 119 -47.45 -36.99 -29.71
C ILE A 119 -47.26 -37.61 -31.11
N GLY A 120 -46.76 -36.83 -32.06
CA GLY A 120 -46.34 -37.34 -33.36
C GLY A 120 -45.05 -38.17 -33.23
N PRO A 121 -44.78 -39.11 -34.14
CA PRO A 121 -43.58 -39.96 -34.07
C PRO A 121 -42.26 -39.15 -34.03
N ASP A 122 -42.20 -38.02 -34.75
CA ASP A 122 -41.02 -37.14 -34.77
C ASP A 122 -40.93 -36.29 -33.47
N SER A 123 -42.05 -35.88 -32.88
CA SER A 123 -42.08 -35.11 -31.62
C SER A 123 -41.68 -35.95 -30.40
N LEU A 124 -42.11 -37.22 -30.35
CA LEU A 124 -41.63 -38.19 -29.35
C LEU A 124 -40.12 -38.45 -29.47
N ARG A 125 -39.61 -38.50 -30.71
CA ARG A 125 -38.17 -38.69 -30.98
C ARG A 125 -37.34 -37.51 -30.50
N GLU A 126 -37.80 -36.28 -30.75
CA GLU A 126 -37.12 -35.08 -30.25
C GLU A 126 -37.20 -34.95 -28.72
N TYR A 127 -38.34 -35.31 -28.12
CA TYR A 127 -38.51 -35.34 -26.66
C TYR A 127 -37.57 -36.36 -26.01
N ASN A 128 -37.50 -37.59 -26.53
CA ASN A 128 -36.59 -38.62 -26.02
C ASN A 128 -35.12 -38.21 -26.15
N ARG A 129 -34.74 -37.59 -27.27
CA ARG A 129 -33.38 -37.07 -27.47
C ARG A 129 -33.03 -35.94 -26.50
N ALA A 130 -33.97 -35.05 -26.18
CA ALA A 130 -33.76 -33.97 -25.21
C ALA A 130 -33.57 -34.48 -23.76
N PHE A 131 -34.17 -35.62 -23.42
CA PHE A 131 -34.02 -36.28 -22.10
C PHE A 131 -32.98 -37.42 -22.07
N GLY A 132 -32.27 -37.67 -23.18
CA GLY A 132 -31.17 -38.64 -23.24
C GLY A 132 -31.60 -40.10 -23.38
N TYR A 133 -32.86 -40.36 -23.77
CA TYR A 133 -33.33 -41.70 -24.11
C TYR A 133 -33.00 -41.99 -25.58
N SER A 134 -32.35 -43.13 -25.83
CA SER A 134 -32.05 -43.61 -27.18
C SER A 134 -33.28 -44.22 -27.84
N ASP A 135 -33.47 -43.88 -29.11
CA ASP A 135 -34.59 -44.36 -29.93
C ASP A 135 -34.49 -45.88 -30.13
N HIS A 136 -35.42 -46.64 -29.53
CA HIS A 136 -35.59 -48.08 -29.73
C HIS A 136 -36.93 -48.36 -30.41
#